data_AF-H5XM18-F1
#
_entry.id   AF-H5XM18-F1
#
_cell.length_a   1.000
_cell.length_b   1.000
_cell.length_c   1.000
_cell.angle_alpha   90.00
_cell.angle_beta   90.00
_cell.angle_gamma   90.00
#
_symmetry.space_group_name_H-M   'P 1'
#
loop_
_entity.id
_entity.type
_entity.pdbx_description
1 polymer ?
#
loop_
_entity_poly.entity_id
_entity_poly.type
_entity_poly.pdbx_seq_one_letter_code
_entity_poly.pdbx_strand_id
1 'polypeptide(L)'
;MTYPPHPGPAFHGQYSGGSAPHNVGQYPAAGPPGAYGSFAPPPPPPPPPSGGKAGVWAGVGIAVVALVTFVITAFVAPGFLVGDDSESERATEAHTTVQRTAQDLGYSIKDALKAGQSNAVTPLLCPDATESLMTFAEGLRQPQPHFSGYAREDGGTATVDIRLFGDAVGRPDINGEVTAIADLEKQSSGWCWRDLQHSVGYLDELRGVLNSGDVAALHSMQCPTSAVGAFSDPFAEAVALANHWTIQNPDYASSTMPGADFVSVGGTLEIGIHSLGGDFCIQSATLR
;
A
#
# COMPACT_ATOMS: atom_id res chain seq x y z
N MET A 1 -13.39 40.93 44.21
CA MET A 1 -12.33 39.91 44.28
C MET A 1 -11.48 40.09 43.02
N THR A 2 -10.25 40.56 43.19
CA THR A 2 -9.41 41.10 42.12
C THR A 2 -8.26 40.13 41.89
N TYR A 3 -8.14 39.62 40.65
CA TYR A 3 -7.07 38.70 40.26
C TYR A 3 -5.74 39.44 40.07
N PRO A 4 -4.59 38.87 40.50
CA PRO A 4 -3.28 39.43 40.19
C PRO A 4 -2.85 39.12 38.74
N PRO A 5 -2.10 40.01 38.07
CA PRO A 5 -1.63 39.78 36.71
C PRO A 5 -0.46 38.77 36.67
N HIS A 6 -0.51 37.85 35.71
CA HIS A 6 0.59 36.93 35.43
C HIS A 6 1.69 37.61 34.58
N PRO A 7 2.98 37.42 34.91
CA PRO A 7 4.10 37.89 34.10
C PRO A 7 4.30 37.01 32.84
N GLY A 8 4.41 37.67 31.69
CA GLY A 8 4.69 37.01 30.41
C GLY A 8 6.16 36.58 30.26
N PRO A 9 6.46 35.64 29.33
CA PRO A 9 7.81 35.16 29.10
C PRO A 9 8.67 36.18 28.34
N ALA A 10 9.90 36.37 28.83
CA ALA A 10 10.94 37.20 28.23
C ALA A 10 11.59 36.51 27.03
N PHE A 11 11.68 37.24 25.91
CA PHE A 11 12.49 36.87 24.75
C PHE A 11 13.97 37.18 25.02
N HIS A 12 14.83 36.17 24.92
CA HIS A 12 16.28 36.30 24.94
C HIS A 12 16.89 35.57 23.74
N GLY A 13 17.85 36.21 23.06
CA GLY A 13 18.89 35.49 22.33
C GLY A 13 19.23 35.96 20.91
N GLN A 14 19.84 37.14 20.79
CA GLN A 14 20.75 37.48 19.70
C GLN A 14 21.94 36.49 19.69
N TYR A 15 22.36 36.00 18.52
CA TYR A 15 23.72 35.49 18.33
C TYR A 15 24.37 36.07 17.09
N SER A 16 25.52 36.68 17.34
CA SER A 16 26.41 37.38 16.43
C SER A 16 27.68 36.54 16.19
N GLY A 17 28.17 36.55 14.95
CA GLY A 17 29.61 36.53 14.66
C GLY A 17 30.33 35.18 14.71
N GLY A 18 30.77 34.72 13.55
CA GLY A 18 31.76 33.65 13.42
C GLY A 18 32.40 33.68 12.04
N SER A 19 33.64 34.17 11.97
CA SER A 19 34.42 34.41 10.77
C SER A 19 35.54 33.37 10.57
N ALA A 20 35.85 33.09 9.29
CA ALA A 20 37.09 32.52 8.71
C ALA A 20 37.22 30.98 8.62
N PRO A 21 38.12 30.41 7.78
CA PRO A 21 39.05 31.03 6.81
C PRO A 21 39.04 30.44 5.38
N HIS A 22 39.85 31.07 4.54
CA HIS A 22 40.09 30.86 3.11
C HIS A 22 40.66 29.48 2.76
N ASN A 23 40.32 28.98 1.58
CA ASN A 23 41.18 28.02 0.87
C ASN A 23 41.31 28.42 -0.61
N VAL A 24 42.48 28.96 -0.92
CA VAL A 24 42.95 29.40 -2.25
C VAL A 24 43.81 28.28 -2.83
N GLY A 25 43.27 27.57 -3.81
CA GLY A 25 43.98 26.53 -4.57
C GLY A 25 44.46 27.07 -5.92
N GLN A 26 45.77 26.97 -6.14
CA GLN A 26 46.58 27.59 -7.18
C GLN A 26 46.41 26.95 -8.58
N TYR A 27 46.43 27.80 -9.61
CA TYR A 27 46.72 27.46 -11.00
C TYR A 27 48.23 27.20 -11.20
N PRO A 28 48.63 26.16 -11.95
CA PRO A 28 49.94 26.12 -12.59
C PRO A 28 49.89 26.58 -14.06
N ALA A 29 51.06 27.04 -14.48
CA ALA A 29 51.35 27.86 -15.64
C ALA A 29 51.46 27.10 -16.98
N ALA A 30 51.41 27.91 -18.04
CA ALA A 30 51.50 27.58 -19.45
C ALA A 30 52.78 26.83 -19.88
N GLY A 31 52.63 25.97 -20.90
CA GLY A 31 53.68 25.29 -21.67
C GLY A 31 53.39 25.32 -23.18
N PRO A 32 54.37 24.93 -24.04
CA PRO A 32 54.64 25.53 -25.37
C PRO A 32 53.85 24.93 -26.55
N PRO A 33 53.85 25.58 -27.73
CA PRO A 33 53.08 25.17 -28.90
C PRO A 33 53.80 24.07 -29.70
N GLY A 34 53.13 22.93 -29.85
CA GLY A 34 53.62 21.76 -30.59
C GLY A 34 52.58 21.23 -31.57
N ALA A 35 53.07 20.83 -32.74
CA ALA A 35 52.34 20.68 -33.99
C ALA A 35 51.82 19.26 -34.27
N TYR A 36 50.87 19.20 -35.22
CA TYR A 36 50.59 18.10 -36.16
C TYR A 36 50.25 16.71 -35.60
N GLY A 37 48.97 16.32 -35.73
CA GLY A 37 48.52 14.94 -35.57
C GLY A 37 47.02 14.79 -35.81
N SER A 38 46.67 14.33 -37.00
CA SER A 38 45.31 13.96 -37.44
C SER A 38 44.67 12.88 -36.55
N PHE A 39 43.54 13.20 -35.92
CA PHE A 39 42.66 12.22 -35.27
C PHE A 39 41.42 11.99 -36.13
N ALA A 40 41.19 10.72 -36.46
CA ALA A 40 40.00 10.23 -37.15
C ALA A 40 38.73 10.46 -36.30
N PRO A 41 37.57 10.67 -36.93
CA PRO A 41 36.32 10.84 -36.19
C PRO A 41 35.94 9.55 -35.43
N PRO A 42 35.34 9.66 -34.23
CA PRO A 42 34.85 8.52 -33.48
C PRO A 42 33.72 7.80 -34.24
N PRO A 43 33.57 6.47 -34.10
CA PRO A 43 32.49 5.73 -34.72
C PRO A 43 31.13 6.19 -34.16
N PRO A 44 30.06 6.16 -34.98
CA PRO A 44 28.73 6.55 -34.53
C PRO A 44 28.21 5.62 -33.43
N PRO A 45 27.42 6.15 -32.47
CA PRO A 45 26.80 5.33 -31.44
C PRO A 45 25.83 4.30 -32.06
N PRO A 46 25.67 3.12 -31.42
CA PRO A 46 24.71 2.13 -31.89
C PRO A 46 23.29 2.71 -31.85
N PRO A 47 22.42 2.35 -32.81
CA PRO A 47 21.05 2.83 -32.85
C PRO A 47 20.30 2.41 -31.58
N PRO A 48 19.42 3.27 -31.04
CA PRO A 48 18.56 2.89 -29.93
C PRO A 48 17.68 1.70 -30.35
N PRO A 49 17.43 0.73 -29.45
CA PRO A 49 16.58 -0.42 -29.75
C PRO A 49 15.20 0.07 -30.16
N SER A 50 14.89 -0.10 -31.44
CA SER A 50 13.59 0.17 -32.01
C SER A 50 12.64 -0.99 -31.68
N GLY A 51 11.55 -0.67 -30.98
CA GLY A 51 10.29 -1.40 -31.10
C GLY A 51 9.91 -2.28 -29.92
N GLY A 52 8.82 -1.88 -29.25
CA GLY A 52 8.17 -2.70 -28.22
C GLY A 52 6.94 -2.06 -27.58
N LYS A 53 5.99 -1.62 -28.42
CA LYS A 53 4.54 -1.43 -28.16
C LYS A 53 4.08 -1.37 -26.69
N ALA A 54 3.73 -0.16 -26.25
CA ALA A 54 2.77 0.05 -25.18
C ALA A 54 1.33 -0.18 -25.69
N GLY A 55 0.51 -0.85 -24.88
CA GLY A 55 -0.93 -0.66 -24.81
C GLY A 55 -1.80 -1.35 -25.87
N VAL A 56 -2.35 -2.53 -25.52
CA VAL A 56 -3.78 -2.87 -25.72
C VAL A 56 -4.17 -3.83 -24.59
N TRP A 57 -4.75 -3.30 -23.52
CA TRP A 57 -5.61 -4.09 -22.63
C TRP A 57 -6.99 -4.14 -23.28
N ALA A 58 -7.35 -5.30 -23.83
CA ALA A 58 -8.70 -5.57 -24.33
C ALA A 58 -9.02 -7.05 -24.17
N GLY A 59 -9.82 -7.36 -23.15
CA GLY A 59 -11.05 -8.14 -23.24
C GLY A 59 -11.05 -9.54 -23.86
N VAL A 60 -11.43 -10.49 -23.00
CA VAL A 60 -12.28 -11.68 -23.24
C VAL A 60 -11.63 -12.90 -23.89
N GLY A 61 -11.61 -13.98 -23.09
CA GLY A 61 -11.50 -15.36 -23.56
C GLY A 61 -12.05 -16.33 -22.51
N ILE A 62 -13.35 -16.60 -22.56
CA ILE A 62 -14.02 -17.69 -21.84
C ILE A 62 -13.44 -19.02 -22.33
N ALA A 63 -12.94 -19.86 -21.41
CA ALA A 63 -12.85 -21.30 -21.64
C ALA A 63 -12.89 -22.08 -20.32
N VAL A 64 -13.99 -22.81 -20.15
CA VAL A 64 -14.26 -23.83 -19.14
C VAL A 64 -13.40 -25.08 -19.42
N VAL A 65 -12.65 -25.56 -18.41
CA VAL A 65 -12.16 -26.95 -18.30
C VAL A 65 -12.17 -27.31 -16.80
N ALA A 66 -13.23 -27.89 -16.26
CA ALA A 66 -13.47 -29.33 -16.17
C ALA A 66 -12.41 -30.14 -15.35
N LEU A 67 -12.63 -30.22 -14.04
CA LEU A 67 -12.77 -31.46 -13.26
C LEU A 67 -11.75 -32.60 -13.50
N VAL A 68 -10.65 -32.68 -12.72
CA VAL A 68 -9.88 -33.93 -12.53
C VAL A 68 -9.26 -34.00 -11.11
N THR A 69 -9.78 -34.96 -10.32
CA THR A 69 -9.19 -35.76 -9.23
C THR A 69 -8.75 -35.15 -7.90
N PHE A 70 -9.68 -35.25 -6.93
CA PHE A 70 -9.43 -35.85 -5.62
C PHE A 70 -8.78 -37.25 -5.77
N VAL A 71 -7.90 -37.62 -4.81
CA VAL A 71 -7.36 -38.96 -4.43
C VAL A 71 -5.82 -38.98 -4.40
N ILE A 72 -5.28 -39.49 -3.27
CA ILE A 72 -3.87 -39.74 -2.88
C ILE A 72 -3.15 -38.49 -2.29
N THR A 73 -3.14 -38.26 -0.96
CA THR A 73 -2.11 -38.78 -0.02
C THR A 73 -2.58 -38.88 1.45
N ALA A 74 -3.80 -39.34 1.72
CA ALA A 74 -4.07 -39.96 3.03
C ALA A 74 -3.47 -41.38 3.00
N PHE A 75 -2.26 -41.58 3.55
CA PHE A 75 -1.69 -42.85 4.05
C PHE A 75 -0.14 -42.81 4.08
N VAL A 76 0.43 -42.18 5.11
CA VAL A 76 1.68 -42.60 5.80
C VAL A 76 1.57 -41.97 7.21
N ALA A 77 1.11 -42.64 8.27
CA ALA A 77 1.72 -43.82 8.86
C ALA A 77 0.69 -44.66 9.67
N PRO A 78 0.78 -46.00 9.61
CA PRO A 78 0.15 -46.89 10.59
C PRO A 78 1.15 -47.18 11.72
N GLY A 79 0.80 -46.88 12.97
CA GLY A 79 1.58 -47.38 14.12
C GLY A 79 1.54 -46.53 15.39
N PHE A 80 0.44 -46.59 16.13
CA PHE A 80 0.51 -46.42 17.58
C PHE A 80 -0.50 -47.35 18.26
N LEU A 81 0.07 -48.43 18.79
CA LEU A 81 -0.30 -49.18 19.98
C LEU A 81 -1.79 -49.51 20.21
N VAL A 82 -2.06 -50.79 19.92
CA VAL A 82 -3.00 -51.70 20.58
C VAL A 82 -3.12 -51.42 22.08
N GLY A 83 -4.34 -51.10 22.52
CA GLY A 83 -4.82 -51.23 23.90
C GLY A 83 -6.09 -52.08 23.88
N ASP A 84 -6.08 -53.13 24.70
CA ASP A 84 -7.08 -54.19 24.81
C ASP A 84 -8.45 -53.72 25.32
N ASP A 85 -9.50 -54.33 24.76
CA ASP A 85 -10.88 -54.55 25.23
C ASP A 85 -11.59 -53.54 26.16
N SER A 86 -12.67 -52.94 25.63
CA SER A 86 -14.03 -53.00 26.19
C SER A 86 -15.03 -52.33 25.23
N GLU A 87 -16.08 -53.06 24.84
CA GLU A 87 -17.21 -52.56 24.08
C GLU A 87 -17.96 -51.43 24.82
N SER A 88 -18.05 -50.25 24.22
CA SER A 88 -19.22 -49.38 24.31
C SER A 88 -19.23 -48.38 23.16
N GLU A 89 -20.29 -48.52 22.36
CA GLU A 89 -20.89 -47.62 21.37
C GLU A 89 -20.07 -46.41 20.90
N ARG A 90 -19.69 -46.51 19.62
CA ARG A 90 -19.05 -45.48 18.81
C ARG A 90 -19.75 -44.13 18.97
N ALA A 91 -18.93 -43.16 19.33
CA ALA A 91 -19.10 -41.75 19.05
C ALA A 91 -19.66 -41.53 17.64
N THR A 92 -20.81 -40.88 17.55
CA THR A 92 -21.07 -40.01 16.41
C THR A 92 -20.18 -38.80 16.65
N GLU A 93 -18.96 -38.81 16.09
CA GLU A 93 -18.17 -37.59 15.94
C GLU A 93 -19.02 -36.66 15.07
N ALA A 94 -19.81 -35.81 15.72
CA ALA A 94 -20.21 -34.56 15.14
C ALA A 94 -18.90 -33.88 14.73
N HIS A 95 -18.63 -33.85 13.44
CA HIS A 95 -17.85 -32.78 12.85
C HIS A 95 -18.60 -31.49 13.20
N THR A 96 -18.41 -30.98 14.42
CA THR A 96 -18.60 -29.58 14.72
C THR A 96 -17.59 -28.87 13.86
N THR A 97 -18.00 -28.55 12.64
CA THR A 97 -17.40 -27.51 11.84
C THR A 97 -17.45 -26.29 12.75
N VAL A 98 -16.37 -26.03 13.49
CA VAL A 98 -16.27 -24.82 14.30
C VAL A 98 -16.38 -23.71 13.27
N GLN A 99 -17.53 -23.06 13.26
CA GLN A 99 -17.83 -21.97 12.36
C GLN A 99 -16.87 -20.85 12.75
N ARG A 100 -15.70 -20.79 12.07
CA ARG A 100 -14.73 -19.74 12.33
C ARG A 100 -15.40 -18.42 12.02
N THR A 101 -15.27 -17.46 12.91
CA THR A 101 -15.72 -16.08 12.73
C THR A 101 -14.78 -15.35 11.77
N ALA A 102 -15.15 -14.18 11.25
CA ALA A 102 -14.20 -13.36 10.50
C ALA A 102 -13.05 -12.90 11.41
N GLN A 103 -13.32 -12.74 12.70
CA GLN A 103 -12.31 -12.40 13.69
C GLN A 103 -11.25 -13.50 13.85
N ASP A 104 -11.63 -14.78 13.79
CA ASP A 104 -10.68 -15.90 13.82
C ASP A 104 -9.79 -15.92 12.57
N LEU A 105 -10.36 -15.58 11.40
CA LEU A 105 -9.57 -15.38 10.19
C LEU A 105 -8.63 -14.18 10.34
N GLY A 106 -9.09 -13.06 10.90
CA GLY A 106 -8.25 -11.89 11.17
C GLY A 106 -7.04 -12.22 12.07
N TYR A 107 -7.22 -13.08 13.08
CA TYR A 107 -6.09 -13.59 13.87
C TYR A 107 -5.17 -14.52 13.07
N SER A 108 -5.73 -15.36 12.20
CA SER A 108 -4.93 -16.21 11.31
C SER A 108 -4.08 -15.37 10.33
N ILE A 109 -4.64 -14.29 9.79
CA ILE A 109 -3.93 -13.33 8.94
C ILE A 109 -2.79 -12.67 9.73
N LYS A 110 -3.08 -12.17 10.94
CA LYS A 110 -2.05 -11.61 11.83
C LYS A 110 -0.89 -12.57 12.06
N ASP A 111 -1.16 -13.83 12.36
CA ASP A 111 -0.13 -14.81 12.65
C ASP A 111 0.67 -15.18 11.39
N ALA A 112 0.01 -15.29 10.23
CA ALA A 112 0.66 -15.49 8.94
C ALA A 112 1.57 -14.32 8.54
N LEU A 113 1.09 -13.09 8.71
CA LEU A 113 1.83 -11.87 8.47
C LEU A 113 3.06 -11.75 9.39
N LYS A 114 2.92 -12.13 10.67
CA LYS A 114 4.05 -12.21 11.62
C LYS A 114 5.08 -13.26 11.26
N ALA A 115 4.66 -14.37 10.66
CA ALA A 115 5.60 -15.37 10.15
C ALA A 115 6.44 -14.81 8.98
N GLY A 116 5.88 -13.90 8.20
CA GLY A 116 6.60 -13.22 7.10
C GLY A 116 6.88 -14.13 5.91
N GLN A 117 6.09 -15.18 5.73
CA GLN A 117 6.27 -16.19 4.69
C GLN A 117 5.00 -16.35 3.87
N SER A 118 5.16 -16.42 2.55
CA SER A 118 4.05 -16.58 1.60
C SER A 118 3.18 -17.80 1.88
N ASN A 119 3.80 -18.94 2.22
CA ASN A 119 3.11 -20.21 2.52
C ASN A 119 2.18 -20.13 3.74
N ALA A 120 2.33 -19.14 4.63
CA ALA A 120 1.42 -18.92 5.74
C ALA A 120 0.19 -18.09 5.32
N VAL A 121 0.33 -17.21 4.32
CA VAL A 121 -0.74 -16.32 3.83
C VAL A 121 -1.57 -16.99 2.74
N THR A 122 -0.95 -17.68 1.78
CA THR A 122 -1.63 -18.31 0.64
C THR A 122 -2.83 -19.21 1.04
N PRO A 123 -2.76 -20.02 2.12
CA PRO A 123 -3.90 -20.86 2.53
C PRO A 123 -5.10 -20.08 3.07
N LEU A 124 -4.95 -18.78 3.36
CA LEU A 124 -6.01 -17.91 3.87
C LEU A 124 -6.77 -17.21 2.73
N LEU A 125 -6.28 -17.28 1.50
CA LEU A 125 -6.86 -16.58 0.36
C LEU A 125 -8.16 -17.24 -0.10
N CYS A 126 -9.07 -16.41 -0.61
CA CYS A 126 -10.22 -16.89 -1.35
C CYS A 126 -9.79 -17.47 -2.71
N PRO A 127 -10.52 -18.45 -3.28
CA PRO A 127 -10.27 -18.96 -4.64
C PRO A 127 -10.28 -17.89 -5.73
N ASP A 128 -11.04 -16.82 -5.51
CA ASP A 128 -11.21 -15.64 -6.36
C ASP A 128 -10.53 -14.39 -5.79
N ALA A 129 -9.47 -14.58 -4.99
CA ALA A 129 -8.67 -13.46 -4.47
C ALA A 129 -8.14 -12.55 -5.60
N THR A 130 -8.06 -11.25 -5.32
CA THR A 130 -7.60 -10.26 -6.30
C THR A 130 -6.13 -10.43 -6.66
N GLU A 131 -5.73 -9.95 -7.85
CA GLU A 131 -4.33 -9.98 -8.30
C GLU A 131 -3.40 -9.23 -7.33
N SER A 132 -3.85 -8.09 -6.77
CA SER A 132 -3.13 -7.33 -5.76
C SER A 132 -2.82 -8.17 -4.52
N LEU A 133 -3.82 -8.88 -3.98
CA LEU A 133 -3.64 -9.73 -2.81
C LEU A 133 -2.78 -10.96 -3.12
N MET A 134 -2.96 -11.60 -4.29
CA MET A 134 -2.12 -12.72 -4.70
C MET A 134 -0.65 -12.30 -4.84
N THR A 135 -0.39 -11.17 -5.50
CA THR A 135 0.96 -10.62 -5.65
C THR A 135 1.59 -10.28 -4.31
N PHE A 136 0.82 -9.69 -3.39
CA PHE A 136 1.26 -9.44 -2.02
C PHE A 136 1.62 -10.73 -1.28
N ALA A 137 0.73 -11.73 -1.30
CA ALA A 137 0.95 -12.99 -0.60
C ALA A 137 2.18 -13.73 -1.15
N GLU A 138 2.33 -13.76 -2.48
CA GLU A 138 3.50 -14.34 -3.14
C GLU A 138 4.78 -13.54 -2.90
N GLY A 139 4.68 -12.23 -2.70
CA GLY A 139 5.79 -11.29 -2.49
C GLY A 139 6.25 -11.16 -1.04
N LEU A 140 5.48 -11.67 -0.07
CA LEU A 140 5.82 -11.52 1.36
C LEU A 140 7.12 -12.27 1.71
N ARG A 141 8.13 -11.52 2.17
CA ARG A 141 9.46 -12.06 2.54
C ARG A 141 9.91 -11.72 3.95
N GLN A 142 9.21 -10.80 4.63
CA GLN A 142 9.61 -10.30 5.94
C GLN A 142 8.41 -10.30 6.90
N PRO A 143 8.65 -10.61 8.18
CA PRO A 143 7.65 -10.48 9.23
C PRO A 143 7.01 -9.10 9.26
N GLN A 144 5.69 -9.06 9.40
CA GLN A 144 4.91 -7.86 9.65
C GLN A 144 4.42 -7.91 11.11
N PRO A 145 5.21 -7.40 12.07
CA PRO A 145 4.97 -7.58 13.50
C PRO A 145 3.76 -6.78 14.00
N HIS A 146 3.39 -5.72 13.26
CA HIS A 146 2.39 -4.76 13.67
C HIS A 146 1.07 -5.06 12.99
N PHE A 147 0.14 -5.60 13.76
CA PHE A 147 -1.23 -5.82 13.35
C PHE A 147 -2.12 -5.22 14.43
N SER A 148 -2.94 -4.26 14.05
CA SER A 148 -3.88 -3.60 14.93
C SER A 148 -5.24 -3.53 14.25
N GLY A 149 -6.13 -4.47 14.56
CA GLY A 149 -7.44 -4.50 13.96
C GLY A 149 -8.33 -5.56 14.58
N TYR A 150 -9.62 -5.27 14.58
CA TYR A 150 -10.67 -6.26 14.78
C TYR A 150 -11.44 -6.35 13.46
N ALA A 151 -11.90 -7.55 13.13
CA ALA A 151 -12.76 -7.73 11.97
C ALA A 151 -14.09 -7.03 12.22
N ARG A 152 -14.49 -6.15 11.30
CA ARG A 152 -15.82 -5.54 11.28
C ARG A 152 -16.67 -6.34 10.32
N GLU A 153 -17.50 -7.24 10.85
CA GLU A 153 -18.40 -8.07 10.04
C GLU A 153 -19.64 -7.28 9.59
N ASP A 154 -19.97 -7.40 8.31
CA ASP A 154 -21.25 -6.98 7.73
C ASP A 154 -21.77 -8.10 6.82
N GLY A 155 -22.71 -8.89 7.36
CA GLY A 155 -23.32 -10.02 6.65
C GLY A 155 -22.30 -11.08 6.20
N GLY A 156 -22.07 -11.14 4.88
CA GLY A 156 -21.14 -12.09 4.24
C GLY A 156 -19.73 -11.55 4.03
N THR A 157 -19.45 -10.33 4.47
CA THR A 157 -18.16 -9.65 4.28
C THR A 157 -17.63 -9.12 5.61
N ALA A 158 -16.33 -8.91 5.71
CA ALA A 158 -15.74 -8.24 6.86
C ALA A 158 -14.47 -7.51 6.44
N THR A 159 -14.11 -6.45 7.17
CA THR A 159 -12.86 -5.72 6.91
C THR A 159 -11.98 -5.66 8.14
N VAL A 160 -10.67 -5.66 7.91
CA VAL A 160 -9.63 -5.57 8.95
C VAL A 160 -8.62 -4.51 8.55
N ASP A 161 -8.47 -3.48 9.38
CA ASP A 161 -7.37 -2.52 9.24
C ASP A 161 -6.05 -3.22 9.66
N ILE A 162 -5.03 -3.15 8.81
CA ILE A 162 -3.70 -3.71 9.05
C ILE A 162 -2.61 -2.67 8.78
N ARG A 163 -1.46 -2.88 9.41
CA ARG A 163 -0.25 -2.07 9.21
C ARG A 163 0.80 -2.94 8.53
N LEU A 164 1.31 -2.48 7.40
CA LEU A 164 2.31 -3.18 6.61
C LEU A 164 3.55 -2.30 6.47
N PHE A 165 4.73 -2.87 6.46
CA PHE A 165 5.93 -2.13 6.06
C PHE A 165 5.92 -1.89 4.54
N GLY A 166 6.63 -0.83 4.11
CA GLY A 166 6.71 -0.44 2.70
C GLY A 166 7.17 -1.57 1.77
N ASP A 167 8.12 -2.39 2.20
CA ASP A 167 8.63 -3.52 1.43
C ASP A 167 7.55 -4.56 1.10
N ALA A 168 6.62 -4.80 2.03
CA ALA A 168 5.52 -5.74 1.85
C ALA A 168 4.53 -5.30 0.76
N VAL A 169 4.42 -4.00 0.51
CA VAL A 169 3.57 -3.43 -0.57
C VAL A 169 4.40 -3.02 -1.79
N GLY A 170 5.60 -3.59 -1.97
CA GLY A 170 6.46 -3.35 -3.14
C GLY A 170 7.14 -1.97 -3.17
N ARG A 171 7.20 -1.28 -2.02
CA ARG A 171 7.73 0.07 -1.87
C ARG A 171 8.81 0.14 -0.78
N PRO A 172 9.98 -0.48 -1.01
CA PRO A 172 11.08 -0.49 -0.05
C PRO A 172 11.67 0.90 0.23
N ASP A 173 11.31 1.91 -0.58
CA ASP A 173 11.64 3.31 -0.37
C ASP A 173 10.85 3.97 0.77
N ILE A 174 9.72 3.36 1.19
CA ILE A 174 8.91 3.86 2.29
C ILE A 174 9.49 3.36 3.61
N ASN A 175 10.13 4.27 4.35
CA ASN A 175 10.57 4.03 5.71
C ASN A 175 9.37 4.17 6.66
N GLY A 176 8.78 3.04 7.07
CA GLY A 176 7.70 2.99 8.04
C GLY A 176 6.52 2.12 7.63
N GLU A 177 5.40 2.35 8.29
CA GLU A 177 4.16 1.60 8.07
C GLU A 177 3.28 2.24 7.01
N VAL A 178 2.48 1.39 6.37
CA VAL A 178 1.47 1.69 5.38
C VAL A 178 0.16 1.18 5.94
N THR A 179 -0.84 2.06 5.95
CA THR A 179 -2.22 1.67 6.24
C THR A 179 -2.73 0.77 5.13
N ALA A 180 -3.27 -0.39 5.48
CA ALA A 180 -3.89 -1.29 4.54
C ALA A 180 -5.18 -1.88 5.11
N ILE A 181 -6.06 -2.35 4.23
CA ILE A 181 -7.36 -2.91 4.58
C ILE A 181 -7.45 -4.28 3.92
N ALA A 182 -7.68 -5.29 4.75
CA ALA A 182 -7.94 -6.65 4.29
C ALA A 182 -9.45 -6.90 4.23
N ASP A 183 -9.94 -7.23 3.03
CA ASP A 183 -11.33 -7.56 2.78
C ASP A 183 -11.51 -9.08 2.85
N LEU A 184 -12.39 -9.49 3.75
CA LEU A 184 -12.71 -10.87 4.03
C LEU A 184 -14.08 -11.20 3.47
N GLU A 185 -14.24 -12.42 2.97
CA GLU A 185 -15.51 -12.92 2.47
C GLU A 185 -15.84 -14.27 3.10
N LYS A 186 -17.12 -14.45 3.43
CA LYS A 186 -17.66 -15.69 3.93
C LYS A 186 -18.09 -16.58 2.77
N GLN A 187 -17.32 -17.63 2.52
CA GLN A 187 -17.66 -18.68 1.58
C GLN A 187 -18.31 -19.88 2.28
N SER A 188 -18.75 -20.88 1.51
CA SER A 188 -19.35 -22.10 2.05
C SER A 188 -18.38 -22.90 2.94
N SER A 189 -17.07 -22.79 2.70
CA SER A 189 -16.00 -23.42 3.47
C SER A 189 -15.58 -22.63 4.72
N GLY A 190 -16.07 -21.41 4.89
CA GLY A 190 -15.66 -20.49 5.96
C GLY A 190 -15.23 -19.13 5.40
N TRP A 191 -14.65 -18.31 6.28
CA TRP A 191 -14.08 -17.03 5.87
C TRP A 191 -12.75 -17.23 5.15
N CYS A 192 -12.50 -16.41 4.14
CA CYS A 192 -11.22 -16.29 3.43
C CYS A 192 -10.90 -14.81 3.14
N TRP A 193 -9.65 -14.54 2.78
CA TRP A 193 -9.15 -13.21 2.44
C TRP A 193 -9.26 -12.99 0.92
N ARG A 194 -10.10 -12.03 0.53
CA ARG A 194 -10.43 -11.75 -0.87
C ARG A 194 -9.60 -10.64 -1.48
N ASP A 195 -9.42 -9.53 -0.77
CA ASP A 195 -8.73 -8.36 -1.33
C ASP A 195 -7.85 -7.65 -0.29
N LEU A 196 -6.86 -6.90 -0.79
CA LEU A 196 -5.98 -6.07 -0.01
C LEU A 196 -5.83 -4.70 -0.66
N GLN A 197 -6.37 -3.69 0.02
CA GLN A 197 -6.19 -2.29 -0.35
C GLN A 197 -5.10 -1.68 0.53
N HIS A 198 -4.34 -0.72 0.02
CA HIS A 198 -3.37 0.02 0.83
C HIS A 198 -3.23 1.47 0.39
N SER A 199 -2.89 2.35 1.33
CA SER A 199 -2.87 3.80 1.11
C SER A 199 -1.95 4.22 -0.03
N VAL A 200 -0.85 3.49 -0.26
CA VAL A 200 0.04 3.76 -1.39
C VAL A 200 -0.66 3.57 -2.73
N GLY A 201 -1.34 2.43 -2.91
CA GLY A 201 -2.04 2.11 -4.16
C GLY A 201 -3.18 3.09 -4.41
N TYR A 202 -3.91 3.43 -3.35
CA TYR A 202 -4.98 4.42 -3.42
C TYR A 202 -4.48 5.82 -3.83
N LEU A 203 -3.35 6.29 -3.27
CA LEU A 203 -2.78 7.58 -3.65
C LEU A 203 -2.22 7.56 -5.09
N ASP A 204 -1.65 6.44 -5.53
CA ASP A 204 -1.20 6.26 -6.92
C ASP A 204 -2.38 6.27 -7.92
N GLU A 205 -3.51 5.64 -7.56
CA GLU A 205 -4.76 5.71 -8.32
C GLU A 205 -5.31 7.14 -8.38
N LEU A 206 -5.39 7.82 -7.23
CA LEU A 206 -5.82 9.22 -7.15
C LEU A 206 -4.96 10.10 -8.06
N ARG A 207 -3.63 9.93 -8.05
CA ARG A 207 -2.73 10.64 -8.98
C ARG A 207 -3.10 10.36 -10.44
N GLY A 208 -3.40 9.12 -10.79
CA GLY A 208 -3.80 8.71 -12.13
C GLY A 208 -5.08 9.41 -12.57
N VAL A 209 -6.11 9.40 -11.72
CA VAL A 209 -7.39 10.08 -11.95
C VAL A 209 -7.18 11.60 -12.07
N LEU A 210 -6.43 12.20 -11.15
CA LEU A 210 -6.11 13.63 -11.16
C LEU A 210 -5.41 14.05 -12.46
N ASN A 211 -4.44 13.28 -12.92
CA ASN A 211 -3.72 13.54 -14.17
C ASN A 211 -4.56 13.27 -15.43
N SER A 212 -5.61 12.46 -15.33
CA SER A 212 -6.56 12.26 -16.43
C SER A 212 -7.54 13.41 -16.61
N GLY A 213 -7.69 14.25 -15.57
CA GLY A 213 -8.67 15.34 -15.54
C GLY A 213 -10.11 14.87 -15.28
N ASP A 214 -10.32 13.62 -14.85
CA ASP A 214 -11.64 13.08 -14.54
C ASP A 214 -12.12 13.55 -13.14
N VAL A 215 -12.69 14.74 -13.11
CA VAL A 215 -13.23 15.36 -11.89
C VAL A 215 -14.38 14.54 -11.30
N ALA A 216 -15.19 13.86 -12.12
CA ALA A 216 -16.29 13.03 -11.64
C ALA A 216 -15.77 11.82 -10.87
N ALA A 217 -14.72 11.17 -11.38
CA ALA A 217 -14.03 10.10 -10.67
C ALA A 217 -13.40 10.61 -9.36
N LEU A 218 -12.74 11.78 -9.34
CA LEU A 218 -12.21 12.37 -8.10
C LEU A 218 -13.30 12.60 -7.04
N HIS A 219 -14.48 13.06 -7.44
CA HIS A 219 -15.63 13.18 -6.52
C HIS A 219 -16.12 11.82 -6.02
N SER A 220 -16.11 10.79 -6.86
CA SER A 220 -16.51 9.44 -6.45
C SER A 220 -15.57 8.81 -5.43
N MET A 221 -14.32 9.27 -5.37
CA MET A 221 -13.33 8.84 -4.38
C MET A 221 -13.53 9.51 -3.01
N GLN A 222 -14.42 10.50 -2.87
CA GLN A 222 -14.65 11.19 -1.59
C GLN A 222 -15.43 10.35 -0.59
N CYS A 223 -15.15 10.55 0.70
CA CYS A 223 -15.92 9.88 1.75
C CYS A 223 -17.39 10.36 1.70
N PRO A 224 -18.40 9.48 1.93
CA PRO A 224 -19.82 9.82 1.79
C PRO A 224 -20.31 11.03 2.61
N THR A 225 -19.64 11.35 3.71
CA THR A 225 -19.99 12.46 4.61
C THR A 225 -19.07 13.66 4.50
N SER A 226 -18.08 13.62 3.61
CA SER A 226 -17.10 14.69 3.46
C SER A 226 -17.55 15.66 2.38
N ALA A 227 -17.81 16.91 2.77
CA ALA A 227 -17.87 18.01 1.81
C ALA A 227 -16.45 18.54 1.63
N VAL A 228 -15.73 17.99 0.65
CA VAL A 228 -14.40 18.49 0.29
C VAL A 228 -14.56 19.85 -0.37
N GLY A 229 -13.92 20.89 0.19
CA GLY A 229 -14.00 22.25 -0.33
C GLY A 229 -15.25 23.01 0.12
N ALA A 230 -15.19 23.65 1.30
CA ALA A 230 -16.31 24.42 1.84
C ALA A 230 -16.66 25.69 1.02
N PHE A 231 -15.73 26.16 0.18
CA PHE A 231 -15.84 27.44 -0.55
C PHE A 231 -15.54 27.34 -2.05
N SER A 232 -14.83 26.29 -2.47
CA SER A 232 -14.52 26.00 -3.88
C SER A 232 -14.39 24.50 -4.10
N ASP A 233 -14.35 24.08 -5.36
CA ASP A 233 -14.06 22.69 -5.74
C ASP A 233 -12.55 22.55 -6.03
N PRO A 234 -11.75 22.04 -5.06
CA PRO A 234 -10.31 21.96 -5.23
C PRO A 234 -9.90 21.00 -6.35
N PHE A 235 -10.75 20.05 -6.74
CA PHE A 235 -10.45 19.10 -7.81
C PHE A 235 -10.63 19.75 -9.18
N ALA A 236 -11.76 20.43 -9.39
CA ALA A 236 -11.98 21.18 -10.62
C ALA A 236 -10.91 22.26 -10.82
N GLU A 237 -10.51 22.96 -9.75
CA GLU A 237 -9.44 23.96 -9.78
C GLU A 237 -8.07 23.33 -10.09
N ALA A 238 -7.71 22.23 -9.43
CA ALA A 238 -6.44 21.53 -9.69
C ALA A 238 -6.35 21.02 -11.14
N VAL A 239 -7.40 20.39 -11.66
CA VAL A 239 -7.43 19.90 -13.05
C VAL A 239 -7.33 21.06 -14.06
N ALA A 240 -7.90 22.22 -13.74
CA ALA A 240 -7.79 23.40 -14.60
C ALA A 240 -6.39 24.03 -14.60
N LEU A 241 -5.61 23.88 -13.51
CA LEU A 241 -4.28 24.47 -13.36
C LEU A 241 -3.16 23.64 -14.00
N ALA A 242 -3.26 22.31 -13.95
CA ALA A 242 -2.21 21.43 -14.45
C ALA A 242 -2.73 20.07 -14.89
N ASN A 243 -2.05 19.51 -15.89
CA ASN A 243 -2.29 18.16 -16.40
C ASN A 243 -1.30 17.11 -15.85
N HIS A 244 -0.38 17.53 -14.98
CA HIS A 244 0.60 16.63 -14.37
C HIS A 244 0.88 17.00 -12.92
N TRP A 245 0.59 16.04 -12.05
CA TRP A 245 0.71 16.08 -10.62
C TRP A 245 1.60 14.92 -10.15
N THR A 246 2.48 15.22 -9.21
CA THR A 246 3.41 14.28 -8.60
C THR A 246 3.16 14.19 -7.11
N ILE A 247 3.25 12.99 -6.54
CA ILE A 247 3.10 12.76 -5.10
C ILE A 247 4.40 13.20 -4.41
N GLN A 248 4.28 14.05 -3.39
CA GLN A 248 5.33 14.50 -2.49
C GLN A 248 4.87 14.37 -1.03
N ASN A 249 5.83 14.31 -0.11
CA ASN A 249 5.62 14.24 1.34
C ASN A 249 4.51 13.27 1.79
N PRO A 250 4.48 12.02 1.27
CA PRO A 250 3.39 11.13 1.63
C PRO A 250 3.50 10.69 3.09
N ASP A 251 2.38 10.73 3.80
CA ASP A 251 2.19 10.12 5.11
C ASP A 251 1.27 8.90 4.95
N TYR A 252 1.86 7.71 4.84
CA TYR A 252 1.10 6.47 4.70
C TYR A 252 0.67 5.86 6.03
N ALA A 253 1.27 6.33 7.14
CA ALA A 253 1.25 5.70 8.45
C ALA A 253 0.31 6.39 9.45
N SER A 254 -0.09 7.64 9.19
CA SER A 254 -0.94 8.40 10.10
C SER A 254 -2.15 7.58 10.55
N SER A 255 -2.33 7.49 11.87
CA SER A 255 -3.50 6.85 12.47
C SER A 255 -4.76 7.69 12.36
N THR A 256 -4.62 8.97 12.03
CA THR A 256 -5.73 9.92 11.97
C THR A 256 -6.13 10.24 10.54
N MET A 257 -5.16 10.45 9.66
CA MET A 257 -5.42 10.81 8.26
C MET A 257 -4.14 10.61 7.43
N PRO A 258 -3.92 9.42 6.83
CA PRO A 258 -2.89 9.27 5.82
C PRO A 258 -3.11 10.28 4.68
N GLY A 259 -2.09 10.62 3.92
CA GLY A 259 -2.23 11.66 2.90
C GLY A 259 -0.96 11.91 2.10
N ALA A 260 -1.03 12.87 1.20
CA ALA A 260 0.13 13.36 0.46
C ALA A 260 -0.12 14.75 -0.13
N ASP A 261 0.98 15.39 -0.50
CA ASP A 261 0.97 16.59 -1.32
C ASP A 261 1.04 16.19 -2.79
N PHE A 262 0.07 16.61 -3.59
CA PHE A 262 0.12 16.48 -5.04
C PHE A 262 0.66 17.80 -5.58
N VAL A 263 1.85 17.79 -6.16
CA VAL A 263 2.56 19.00 -6.59
C VAL A 263 2.62 19.07 -8.12
N SER A 264 2.28 20.23 -8.66
CA SER A 264 2.40 20.59 -10.07
C SER A 264 3.02 21.98 -10.25
N VAL A 265 3.18 22.42 -11.50
CA VAL A 265 3.59 23.80 -11.80
C VAL A 265 2.54 24.84 -11.40
N GLY A 266 1.29 24.42 -11.20
CA GLY A 266 0.15 25.29 -10.91
C GLY A 266 -0.12 25.50 -9.41
N GLY A 267 0.48 24.68 -8.54
CA GLY A 267 0.28 24.74 -7.09
C GLY A 267 0.44 23.38 -6.41
N THR A 268 0.02 23.31 -5.16
CA THR A 268 0.03 22.08 -4.35
C THR A 268 -1.39 21.74 -3.90
N LEU A 269 -1.85 20.54 -4.24
CA LEU A 269 -3.09 19.98 -3.76
C LEU A 269 -2.79 19.02 -2.60
N GLU A 270 -3.06 19.44 -1.38
CA GLU A 270 -2.90 18.62 -0.18
C GLU A 270 -4.12 17.71 -0.03
N ILE A 271 -3.89 16.39 0.07
CA ILE A 271 -4.94 15.38 0.20
C ILE A 271 -4.78 14.62 1.52
N GLY A 272 -5.87 14.55 2.28
CA GLY A 272 -6.03 13.62 3.40
C GLY A 272 -7.04 12.53 3.06
N ILE A 273 -6.65 11.28 3.26
CA ILE A 273 -7.47 10.08 3.06
C ILE A 273 -7.86 9.46 4.41
N HIS A 274 -8.93 8.68 4.41
CA HIS A 274 -9.45 7.99 5.59
C HIS A 274 -9.85 6.57 5.22
N SER A 275 -9.67 5.62 6.15
CA SER A 275 -10.25 4.27 6.05
C SER A 275 -11.64 4.32 6.69
N LEU A 276 -12.70 4.30 5.88
CA LEU A 276 -14.08 4.29 6.37
C LEU A 276 -14.81 3.08 5.80
N GLY A 277 -15.41 2.27 6.67
CA GLY A 277 -16.27 1.17 6.23
C GLY A 277 -15.55 0.03 5.51
N GLY A 278 -14.22 0.02 5.48
CA GLY A 278 -13.46 -0.98 4.74
C GLY A 278 -12.80 -0.46 3.46
N ASP A 279 -13.02 0.80 3.09
CA ASP A 279 -12.43 1.39 1.90
C ASP A 279 -11.65 2.65 2.23
N PHE A 280 -10.69 2.99 1.37
CA PHE A 280 -10.07 4.31 1.38
C PHE A 280 -10.95 5.33 0.68
N CYS A 281 -11.08 6.50 1.28
CA CYS A 281 -11.79 7.62 0.69
C CYS A 281 -11.09 8.95 0.99
N ILE A 282 -11.27 9.94 0.12
CA ILE A 282 -10.76 11.30 0.33
C ILE A 282 -11.59 11.98 1.41
N GLN A 283 -10.95 12.33 2.52
CA GLN A 283 -11.57 13.06 3.62
C GLN A 283 -11.38 14.57 3.50
N SER A 284 -10.23 15.01 2.99
CA SER A 284 -9.93 16.43 2.79
C SER A 284 -9.10 16.64 1.52
N ALA A 285 -9.35 17.77 0.86
CA ALA A 285 -8.51 18.28 -0.22
C ALA A 285 -8.41 19.80 -0.12
N THR A 286 -7.21 20.35 -0.20
CA THR A 286 -6.95 21.80 -0.17
C THR A 286 -5.93 22.16 -1.22
N LEU A 287 -6.31 23.04 -2.14
CA LEU A 287 -5.40 23.59 -3.15
C LEU A 287 -4.74 24.87 -2.62
N ARG A 288 -3.41 24.97 -2.77
CA ARG A 288 -2.57 26.09 -2.34
C ARG A 288 -1.69 26.61 -3.46
#